data_AF-A0AAU9ENG6-F1
#
_entry.id   AF-A0AAU9ENG6-F1
#
_cell.length_a   1.000
_cell.length_b   1.000
_cell.length_c   1.000
_cell.angle_alpha   90.00
_cell.angle_beta   90.00
_cell.angle_gamma   90.00
#
_symmetry.space_group_name_H-M   'P 1'
#
loop_
_entity.id
_entity.type
_entity.pdbx_description
1 polymer ?
#
loop_
_entity_poly.entity_id
_entity_poly.type
_entity_poly.pdbx_seq_one_letter_code
_entity_poly.pdbx_strand_id
1 'polypeptide(L)' 'MHRQEREITDRSEIDAILERGEVCRIALADDNVPYLVTMNYGYRHGDRAALFLHSAPQGKKLDIIRRNNLACF' A
#
# COMPACT_ATOMS: atom_id res chain seq x y z
N MET A 1 8.05 1.54 17.63
CA MET A 1 8.94 2.41 16.84
C MET A 1 10.19 2.73 17.65
N HIS A 2 11.40 2.40 17.17
CA HIS A 2 12.64 2.62 17.93
C HIS A 2 13.10 4.09 17.97
N ARG A 3 12.61 4.93 17.06
CA ARG A 3 12.92 6.36 16.95
C ARG A 3 11.63 7.18 16.92
N GLN A 4 10.97 7.33 18.08
CA GLN A 4 9.67 7.99 18.18
C GLN A 4 9.71 9.45 17.69
N GLU A 5 10.86 10.11 17.84
CA GLU A 5 11.09 11.48 17.36
C GLU A 5 11.03 11.63 15.84
N ARG A 6 11.04 10.52 15.09
CA ARG A 6 10.91 10.50 13.63
C ARG A 6 9.51 10.11 13.14
N GLU A 7 8.55 9.94 14.06
CA GLU A 7 7.20 9.55 13.70
C GLU A 7 6.47 10.75 13.11
N ILE A 8 6.00 10.60 11.88
CA ILE A 8 5.18 11.62 11.22
C ILE A 8 3.73 11.29 11.57
N THR A 9 3.14 12.09 12.45
CA THR A 9 1.74 11.94 12.87
C THR A 9 0.80 12.94 12.20
N ASP A 10 1.35 14.02 11.61
CA ASP A 10 0.56 15.01 10.88
C ASP A 10 0.03 14.40 9.57
N ARG A 11 -1.29 14.38 9.44
CA ARG A 11 -1.96 13.80 8.28
C ARG A 11 -1.61 14.54 6.99
N SER A 12 -1.48 15.86 7.04
CA SER A 12 -1.15 16.67 5.86
C SER A 12 0.24 16.35 5.32
N GLU A 13 1.19 16.08 6.22
CA GLU A 13 2.53 15.65 5.83
C GLU A 13 2.49 14.26 5.21
N ILE A 14 1.78 13.30 5.83
CA ILE A 14 1.59 11.95 5.26
C ILE A 14 0.98 12.02 3.86
N ASP A 15 -0.07 12.82 3.68
CA ASP A 15 -0.75 12.99 2.40
C ASP A 15 0.23 13.55 1.34
N ALA A 16 1.03 14.56 1.69
CA ALA A 16 2.05 15.11 0.80
C ALA A 16 3.18 14.11 0.44
N ILE A 17 3.48 13.13 1.32
CA ILE A 17 4.40 12.03 0.99
C ILE A 17 3.76 11.10 -0.04
N LEU A 18 2.49 10.76 0.15
CA LEU A 18 1.79 9.83 -0.73
C LEU A 18 1.52 10.47 -2.10
N GLU A 19 1.20 11.76 -2.16
CA GLU A 19 0.96 12.49 -3.41
C GLU A 19 2.21 12.59 -4.31
N ARG A 20 3.41 12.75 -3.72
CA ARG A 20 4.66 12.84 -4.49
C ARG A 20 5.24 11.49 -4.91
N GLY A 21 4.78 10.40 -4.29
CA GLY A 21 5.29 9.06 -4.58
C GLY A 21 4.60 8.44 -5.80
N GLU A 22 5.36 7.70 -6.59
CA GLU A 22 4.85 7.06 -7.81
C GLU A 22 4.76 5.54 -7.68
N VAL A 23 5.52 4.96 -6.75
CA VAL A 23 5.74 3.52 -6.61
C VAL A 23 5.61 3.10 -5.15
N CYS A 24 4.89 2.02 -4.89
CA CYS A 24 4.83 1.37 -3.58
C CYS A 24 5.20 -0.11 -3.69
N ARG A 25 5.41 -0.77 -2.54
CA ARG A 25 5.64 -2.21 -2.46
C ARG A 25 4.53 -2.83 -1.64
N ILE A 26 3.62 -3.54 -2.29
CA ILE A 26 2.55 -4.23 -1.58
C ILE A 26 3.08 -5.54 -1.04
N ALA A 27 2.97 -5.73 0.27
CA ALA A 27 3.15 -7.01 0.94
C ALA A 27 1.80 -7.67 1.18
N LEU A 28 1.65 -8.91 0.73
CA LEU A 28 0.52 -9.80 0.96
C LEU A 28 1.01 -11.06 1.70
N ALA A 29 0.08 -11.83 2.27
CA ALA A 29 0.36 -13.12 2.87
C ALA A 29 -0.38 -14.25 2.15
N ASP A 30 0.37 -15.19 1.59
CA ASP A 30 -0.10 -16.40 0.92
C ASP A 30 0.28 -17.59 1.80
N ASP A 31 -0.67 -18.16 2.55
CA ASP A 31 -0.43 -19.26 3.49
C ASP A 31 0.74 -19.00 4.47
N ASN A 32 0.74 -17.82 5.12
CA ASN A 32 1.81 -17.32 6.01
C ASN A 32 3.17 -17.10 5.34
N VAL A 33 3.25 -17.14 4.01
CA VAL A 33 4.44 -16.78 3.25
C VAL A 33 4.29 -15.35 2.71
N PRO A 34 5.26 -14.45 2.91
CA PRO A 34 5.20 -13.10 2.39
C PRO A 34 5.33 -13.08 0.87
N TYR A 35 4.42 -12.36 0.23
CA TYR A 35 4.45 -12.06 -1.21
C TYR A 35 4.56 -10.55 -1.41
N LEU A 36 5.70 -10.09 -1.92
CA LEU A 36 6.00 -8.67 -2.12
C LEU A 36 5.99 -8.33 -3.61
N VAL A 37 5.26 -7.27 -4.00
CA VAL A 37 5.23 -6.78 -5.38
C VAL A 37 5.35 -5.26 -5.44
N THR A 38 6.27 -4.78 -6.28
CA THR A 38 6.43 -3.35 -6.57
C THR A 38 5.42 -2.92 -7.64
N MET A 39 4.69 -1.85 -7.41
CA MET A 39 3.68 -1.35 -8.33
C MET A 39 3.63 0.18 -8.33
N ASN A 40 3.26 0.76 -9.48
CA ASN A 40 2.86 2.16 -9.53
C ASN A 40 1.52 2.32 -8.83
N TYR A 41 1.32 3.47 -8.15
CA TYR A 41 0.05 3.79 -7.52
C TYR A 41 -0.41 5.21 -7.86
N GLY A 42 -1.73 5.42 -7.79
CA GLY A 42 -2.33 6.74 -7.67
C GLY A 42 -2.86 6.95 -6.26
N TYR A 43 -2.84 8.17 -5.75
CA TYR A 43 -3.33 8.49 -4.41
C TYR A 43 -4.52 9.44 -4.47
N ARG A 44 -5.55 9.15 -3.66
CA ARG A 44 -6.65 10.09 -3.36
C ARG A 44 -6.52 10.53 -1.92
N HIS A 45 -6.41 11.83 -1.67
CA HIS A 45 -6.43 12.44 -0.34
C HIS A 45 -7.86 12.63 0.22
N GLY A 46 -7.97 12.98 1.51
CA GLY A 46 -9.22 13.30 2.21
C GLY A 46 -9.82 12.14 3.02
N ASP A 47 -11.09 12.27 3.42
CA ASP A 47 -11.78 11.35 4.35
C ASP A 47 -11.79 9.88 3.90
N ARG A 48 -11.69 9.63 2.60
CA ARG A 48 -11.60 8.29 2.01
C ARG A 48 -10.30 8.09 1.29
N ALA A 49 -9.20 8.37 1.98
CA ALA A 49 -7.86 8.19 1.48
C ALA A 49 -7.64 6.77 0.95
N ALA A 50 -7.09 6.64 -0.25
CA ALA A 50 -6.90 5.35 -0.90
C ALA A 50 -5.74 5.37 -1.89
N LEU A 51 -5.00 4.26 -1.93
CA LEU A 51 -4.08 3.96 -3.02
C LEU A 51 -4.81 3.15 -4.10
N PHE A 52 -4.68 3.58 -5.34
CA PHE A 52 -5.21 2.91 -6.52
C PHE A 52 -4.07 2.25 -7.28
N LEU A 53 -4.24 0.97 -7.59
CA LEU A 53 -3.26 0.20 -8.35
C LEU A 53 -3.91 -0.37 -9.60
N HIS A 54 -3.24 -0.20 -10.73
CA HIS A 54 -3.70 -0.80 -11.99
C HIS A 54 -3.16 -2.22 -12.14
N SER A 55 -4.00 -3.15 -12.58
CA SER A 55 -3.56 -4.50 -12.93
C SER A 55 -4.50 -5.18 -13.92
N ALA A 56 -3.97 -6.21 -14.59
CA ALA A 56 -4.79 -7.17 -15.34
C ALA A 56 -5.85 -7.82 -14.43
N PRO A 57 -6.98 -8.31 -14.96
CA PRO A 57 -8.07 -8.91 -14.17
C PRO A 57 -7.70 -10.24 -13.49
N GLN A 58 -6.52 -10.79 -13.81
CA GLN A 58 -6.02 -12.07 -13.33
C GLN A 58 -4.56 -11.93 -12.86
N GLY A 59 -4.13 -12.85 -11.99
CA GLY A 59 -2.74 -12.98 -11.56
C GLY A 59 -2.60 -13.23 -10.05
N LYS A 60 -1.43 -13.75 -9.65
CA LYS A 60 -1.17 -14.24 -8.29
C LYS A 60 -1.58 -13.28 -7.18
N LYS A 61 -1.25 -11.98 -7.30
CA LYS A 61 -1.64 -10.98 -6.28
C LYS A 61 -3.15 -10.88 -6.09
N LEU A 62 -3.93 -10.96 -7.18
CA LEU A 62 -5.39 -10.88 -7.11
C LEU A 62 -5.97 -12.16 -6.53
N ASP A 63 -5.37 -13.32 -6.83
CA ASP A 63 -5.79 -14.59 -6.25
C ASP A 63 -5.53 -14.61 -4.74
N ILE A 64 -4.39 -14.07 -4.29
CA ILE A 64 -4.11 -13.88 -2.87
C ILE A 64 -5.12 -12.91 -2.26
N ILE A 65 -5.32 -11.72 -2.82
CA ILE A 65 -6.26 -10.70 -2.30
C ILE A 65 -7.69 -11.23 -2.17
N ARG A 66 -8.14 -12.09 -3.11
CA ARG A 66 -9.47 -12.73 -3.05
C ARG A 66 -9.61 -13.70 -1.87
N ARG A 67 -8.52 -14.36 -1.45
CA ARG A 67 -8.50 -15.27 -0.30
C ARG A 67 -8.23 -14.53 1.02
N ASN A 68 -7.33 -13.56 0.98
CA ASN A 68 -6.87 -12.77 2.10
C ASN A 68 -6.57 -11.34 1.61
N ASN A 69 -7.42 -10.40 1.99
CA ASN A 69 -7.34 -9.00 1.54
C ASN A 69 -6.50 -8.11 2.47
N LEU A 70 -5.83 -8.67 3.48
CA LEU A 70 -4.91 -7.92 4.33
C LEU A 70 -3.63 -7.61 3.55
N ALA A 71 -3.19 -6.35 3.62
CA ALA A 71 -2.02 -5.86 2.91
C ALA A 71 -1.29 -4.77 3.71
N CYS A 72 0.00 -4.61 3.43
CA CYS A 72 0.85 -3.51 3.88
C CYS A 72 1.57 -2.89 2.67
N PHE A 73 1.94 -1.61 2.73
CA PHE A 73 2.63 -0.91 1.64
C PHE A 73 3.64 0.13 2.12
#